data_AF-A0A8J2LC41-F1
#
_entry.id   AF-A0A8J2LC41-F1
#
_cell.length_a   1.000
_cell.length_b   1.000
_cell.length_c   1.000
_cell.angle_alpha   90.00
_cell.angle_beta   90.00
_cell.angle_gamma   90.00
#
_symmetry.space_group_name_H-M   'P 1'
#
loop_
_entity.id
_entity.type
_entity.pdbx_description
1 polymer ?
#
loop_
_entity_poly.entity_id
_entity_poly.type
_entity_poly.pdbx_seq_one_letter_code
_entity_poly.pdbx_strand_id
1 'polypeptide(L)'
;IRKRINDFDTKQLGYRETFISLNFFHPNCPFPYDDLNIAEDVCRDFEEEYEAICSAAKLFEVTVPDPKALKQCRKEIRLAKGLWDYMQIMDTTIDHWKMTPWQDINAEEMDLECKRMAKEVKAMDKDVKNWVLFARLEANIRIVISSLKSVSELQNPSIKDRHWEELLSSTNIMPRLVSKLIDKFVRDGSTTFADLYGLGLHNFEEEVKNVVDKAVKESSMEKTLRELKVTWATQEYGFEIHPRTGTKLIKTSEDLIEILEDNQV
;
A
#
# COMPACT_ATOMS: atom_id res chain seq x y z
N ILE A 1 28.84 43.05 27.13
CA ILE A 1 28.82 41.81 26.33
C ILE A 1 28.21 40.61 27.08
N ARG A 2 28.66 40.29 28.31
CA ARG A 2 28.14 39.15 29.11
C ARG A 2 26.62 39.14 29.30
N LYS A 3 26.00 40.30 29.56
CA LYS A 3 24.53 40.43 29.63
C LYS A 3 23.83 39.99 28.33
N ARG A 4 24.34 40.42 27.16
CA ARG A 4 23.79 40.05 25.84
C ARG A 4 23.90 38.54 25.57
N ILE A 5 24.99 37.90 26.02
CA ILE A 5 25.16 36.44 25.92
C ILE A 5 24.09 35.72 26.76
N ASN A 6 23.85 36.17 27.99
CA ASN A 6 22.85 35.57 28.87
C ASN A 6 21.41 35.81 28.37
N ASP A 7 21.14 37.00 27.84
CA ASP A 7 19.85 37.33 27.25
C ASP A 7 19.59 36.45 26.00
N PHE A 8 20.60 36.25 25.15
CA PHE A 8 20.52 35.34 24.00
C PHE A 8 20.29 33.89 24.43
N ASP A 9 21.00 33.42 25.47
CA ASP A 9 20.85 32.07 25.99
C ASP A 9 19.41 31.80 26.49
N THR A 10 18.84 32.78 27.18
CA THR A 10 17.44 32.72 27.64
C THR A 10 16.47 32.68 26.46
N LYS A 11 16.68 33.52 25.44
CA LYS A 11 15.83 33.56 24.24
C LYS A 11 15.88 32.24 23.45
N GLN A 12 17.07 31.65 23.23
CA GLN A 12 17.17 30.40 22.46
C GLN A 12 16.48 29.22 23.18
N LEU A 13 16.55 29.18 24.51
CA LEU A 13 15.87 28.16 25.31
C LEU A 13 14.35 28.36 25.27
N GLY A 14 13.87 29.61 25.38
CA GLY A 14 12.45 29.92 25.23
C GLY A 14 11.91 29.56 23.85
N TYR A 15 12.66 29.85 22.79
CA TYR A 15 12.28 29.43 21.43
C TYR A 15 12.23 27.90 21.31
N ARG A 16 13.18 27.18 21.90
CA ARG A 16 13.18 25.71 21.90
C ARG A 16 11.90 25.12 22.50
N GLU A 17 11.39 25.69 23.59
CA GLU A 17 10.13 25.24 24.20
C GLU A 17 8.95 25.40 23.24
N THR A 18 8.86 26.55 22.56
CA THR A 18 7.82 26.79 21.54
C THR A 18 8.01 25.97 20.27
N PHE A 19 9.26 25.64 19.93
CA PHE A 19 9.60 24.93 18.70
C PHE A 19 9.07 23.48 18.71
N ILE A 20 9.15 22.79 19.84
CA ILE A 20 8.72 21.39 19.96
C ILE A 20 7.19 21.25 19.80
N SER A 21 6.43 22.32 20.07
CA SER A 21 4.97 22.34 19.92
C SER A 21 4.51 22.90 18.57
N LEU A 22 5.42 23.16 17.62
CA LEU A 22 5.04 23.66 16.30
C LEU A 22 4.23 22.63 15.50
N ASN A 23 3.30 23.15 14.69
CA ASN A 23 2.32 22.33 13.98
C ASN A 23 2.94 21.37 12.96
N PHE A 24 4.10 21.70 12.36
CA PHE A 24 4.72 20.84 11.36
C PHE A 24 5.23 19.50 11.92
N PHE A 25 5.26 19.31 13.24
CA PHE A 25 5.48 17.99 13.87
C PHE A 25 4.22 17.11 13.92
N HIS A 26 3.05 17.71 13.69
CA HIS A 26 1.76 17.03 13.66
C HIS A 26 1.39 16.61 12.23
N PRO A 27 0.88 15.39 12.03
CA PRO A 27 0.48 14.91 10.70
C PRO A 27 -0.64 15.70 10.03
N ASN A 28 -1.44 16.44 10.79
CA ASN A 28 -2.58 17.21 10.30
C ASN A 28 -2.22 18.67 9.99
N CYS A 29 -0.92 19.00 9.88
CA CYS A 29 -0.50 20.33 9.49
C CYS A 29 -1.00 20.64 8.06
N PRO A 30 -1.81 21.70 7.85
CA PRO A 30 -2.35 22.01 6.54
C PRO A 30 -1.31 22.58 5.58
N PHE A 31 -0.34 23.35 6.10
CA PHE A 31 0.69 24.03 5.32
C PHE A 31 2.08 23.82 5.94
N PRO A 32 2.60 22.57 5.91
CA PRO A 32 3.84 22.23 6.60
C PRO A 32 5.04 23.00 6.08
N TYR A 33 5.08 23.31 4.79
CA TYR A 33 6.17 24.07 4.18
C TYR A 33 6.19 25.54 4.62
N ASP A 34 5.02 26.16 4.79
CA ASP A 34 4.95 27.55 5.25
C ASP A 34 5.42 27.65 6.71
N ASP A 35 4.95 26.74 7.57
CA ASP A 35 5.38 26.65 8.97
C ASP A 35 6.89 26.34 9.09
N LEU A 36 7.43 25.46 8.23
CA LEU A 36 8.86 25.18 8.16
C LEU A 36 9.67 26.39 7.70
N ASN A 37 9.20 27.13 6.69
CA ASN A 37 9.88 28.33 6.19
C ASN A 37 9.93 29.41 7.27
N ILE A 38 8.82 29.62 8.00
CA ILE A 38 8.78 30.54 9.15
C ILE A 38 9.79 30.11 10.22
N ALA A 39 9.85 28.82 10.55
CA ALA A 39 10.81 28.30 11.52
C ALA A 39 12.27 28.44 11.04
N GLU A 40 12.53 28.28 9.74
CA GLU A 40 13.85 28.53 9.13
C GLU A 40 14.25 30.00 9.21
N ASP A 41 13.32 30.92 8.93
CA ASP A 41 13.55 32.35 9.00
C ASP A 41 13.87 32.78 10.44
N VAL A 42 13.08 32.31 11.42
CA VAL A 42 13.35 32.58 12.84
C VAL A 42 14.71 32.02 13.25
N CYS A 43 15.06 30.80 12.85
CA CYS A 43 16.39 30.23 13.12
C CYS A 43 17.51 31.05 12.47
N ARG A 44 17.32 31.57 11.26
CA ARG A 44 18.29 32.45 10.58
C ARG A 44 18.51 33.74 11.36
N ASP A 45 17.44 34.38 11.84
CA ASP A 45 17.55 35.61 12.63
C ASP A 45 18.33 35.37 13.95
N PHE A 46 18.11 34.21 14.60
CA PHE A 46 18.89 33.80 15.76
C PHE A 46 20.37 33.50 15.42
N GLU A 47 20.65 32.91 14.26
CA GLU A 47 22.01 32.66 13.76
C GLU A 47 22.76 33.99 13.53
N GLU A 48 22.09 34.99 12.94
CA GLU A 48 22.63 36.35 12.73
C GLU A 48 22.87 37.10 14.06
N GLU A 49 21.93 37.04 15.01
CA GLU A 49 22.11 37.62 16.35
C GLU A 49 23.31 36.97 17.07
N TYR A 50 23.46 35.65 16.95
CA TYR A 50 24.58 34.91 17.53
C TYR A 50 25.93 35.31 16.91
N GLU A 51 26.00 35.44 15.58
CA GLU A 51 27.22 35.83 14.87
C GLU A 51 27.64 37.27 15.23
N ALA A 52 26.68 38.18 15.37
CA ALA A 52 26.94 39.54 15.85
C ALA A 52 27.49 39.55 17.29
N ILE A 53 26.93 38.70 18.18
CA ILE A 53 27.44 38.54 19.55
C ILE A 53 28.85 37.95 19.55
N CYS A 54 29.13 36.94 18.73
CA CYS A 54 30.46 36.35 18.59
C CYS A 54 31.49 37.36 18.11
N SER A 55 31.15 38.14 17.08
CA SER A 55 32.01 39.19 16.53
C SER A 55 32.33 40.25 17.59
N ALA A 56 31.33 40.68 18.35
CA ALA A 56 31.53 41.63 19.44
C ALA A 56 32.33 41.02 20.61
N ALA A 57 32.11 39.75 20.96
CA ALA A 57 32.81 39.07 22.04
C ALA A 57 34.30 38.81 21.71
N LYS A 58 34.62 38.56 20.43
CA LYS A 58 35.99 38.42 19.94
C LYS A 58 36.83 39.68 20.18
N LEU A 59 36.23 40.87 20.07
CA LEU A 59 36.90 42.15 20.37
C LEU A 59 37.32 42.27 21.84
N PHE A 60 36.63 41.57 22.74
CA PHE A 60 36.85 41.62 24.19
C PHE A 60 37.48 40.33 24.74
N GLU A 61 37.94 39.43 23.87
CA GLU A 61 38.49 38.10 24.25
C GLU A 61 37.54 37.30 25.17
N VAL A 62 36.23 37.49 25.01
CA VAL A 62 35.21 36.77 25.78
C VAL A 62 34.76 35.54 25.00
N THR A 63 34.85 34.37 25.61
CA THR A 63 34.31 33.13 25.04
C THR A 63 32.79 33.16 25.05
N VAL A 64 32.16 32.91 23.89
CA VAL A 64 30.71 32.74 23.76
C VAL A 64 30.38 31.25 23.82
N PRO A 65 29.39 30.82 24.63
CA PRO A 65 28.91 29.44 24.63
C PRO A 65 28.37 29.00 23.27
N ASP A 66 28.43 27.70 22.99
CA ASP A 66 27.89 27.11 21.77
C ASP A 66 26.34 27.07 21.81
N PRO A 67 25.61 27.49 20.76
CA PRO A 67 24.16 27.59 20.79
C PRO A 67 23.54 26.23 20.45
N LYS A 68 23.65 25.28 21.40
CA LYS A 68 23.22 23.88 21.21
C LYS A 68 21.73 23.76 20.87
N ALA A 69 20.88 24.56 21.53
CA ALA A 69 19.44 24.54 21.30
C ALA A 69 19.09 24.99 19.87
N LEU A 70 19.71 26.08 19.40
CA LEU A 70 19.53 26.57 18.03
C LEU A 70 20.00 25.56 16.98
N LYS A 71 21.19 24.96 17.17
CA LYS A 71 21.70 23.91 16.28
C LYS A 71 20.78 22.69 16.22
N GLN A 72 20.19 22.31 17.35
CA GLN A 72 19.22 21.22 17.41
C GLN A 72 17.94 21.56 16.64
N CYS A 73 17.36 22.75 16.85
CA CYS A 73 16.20 23.20 16.07
C CYS A 73 16.50 23.18 14.57
N ARG A 74 17.68 23.66 14.16
CA ARG A 74 18.12 23.65 12.75
C ARG A 74 18.21 22.24 12.17
N LYS A 75 18.73 21.27 12.94
CA LYS A 75 18.76 19.86 12.55
C LYS A 75 17.34 19.32 12.37
N GLU A 76 16.46 19.56 13.35
CA GLU A 76 15.09 19.05 13.36
C GLU A 76 14.24 19.63 12.23
N ILE A 77 14.41 20.92 11.88
CA ILE A 77 13.75 21.52 10.71
C ILE A 77 14.10 20.76 9.43
N ARG A 78 15.39 20.48 9.20
CA ARG A 78 15.85 19.75 7.99
C ARG A 78 15.26 18.34 7.94
N LEU A 79 15.22 17.67 9.09
CA LEU A 79 14.64 16.33 9.21
C LEU A 79 13.13 16.35 8.98
N ALA A 80 12.41 17.33 9.53
CA ALA A 80 10.97 17.50 9.35
C ALA A 80 10.65 17.78 7.88
N LYS A 81 11.41 18.67 7.22
CA LYS A 81 11.30 18.90 5.79
C LYS A 81 11.48 17.62 4.98
N GLY A 82 12.52 16.83 5.28
CA GLY A 82 12.75 15.54 4.62
C GLY A 82 11.59 14.55 4.77
N LEU A 83 10.93 14.52 5.93
CA LEU A 83 9.72 13.70 6.12
C LEU A 83 8.53 14.19 5.29
N TRP A 84 8.29 15.50 5.29
CA TRP A 84 7.19 16.09 4.52
C TRP A 84 7.39 15.92 3.02
N ASP A 85 8.61 16.14 2.51
CA ASP A 85 8.98 15.87 1.12
C ASP A 85 8.68 14.42 0.76
N TYR A 86 9.04 13.49 1.64
CA TYR A 86 8.82 12.08 1.40
C TYR A 86 7.34 11.68 1.44
N MET A 87 6.54 12.29 2.32
CA MET A 87 5.09 12.13 2.32
C MET A 87 4.48 12.63 0.99
N GLN A 88 4.92 13.78 0.49
CA GLN A 88 4.47 14.31 -0.81
C GLN A 88 4.84 13.40 -1.97
N ILE A 89 6.06 12.84 -1.98
CA ILE A 89 6.48 11.85 -3.00
C ILE A 89 5.56 10.64 -2.99
N MET A 90 5.25 10.11 -1.81
CA MET A 90 4.35 8.97 -1.66
C MET A 90 2.93 9.29 -2.10
N ASP A 91 2.35 10.39 -1.64
CA ASP A 91 1.00 10.80 -2.01
C ASP A 91 0.90 10.99 -3.53
N THR A 92 1.89 11.64 -4.15
CA THR A 92 1.96 11.81 -5.61
C THR A 92 2.09 10.48 -6.35
N THR A 93 2.89 9.56 -5.82
CA THR A 93 3.06 8.21 -6.41
C THR A 93 1.76 7.41 -6.34
N ILE A 94 1.08 7.44 -5.19
CA ILE A 94 -0.22 6.80 -5.00
C ILE A 94 -1.26 7.44 -5.91
N ASP A 95 -1.27 8.76 -6.04
CA ASP A 95 -2.20 9.48 -6.92
C ASP A 95 -1.95 9.16 -8.39
N HIS A 96 -0.69 8.94 -8.78
CA HIS A 96 -0.37 8.42 -10.10
C HIS A 96 -0.93 7.01 -10.29
N TRP A 97 -0.70 6.10 -9.34
CA TRP A 97 -1.23 4.73 -9.41
C TRP A 97 -2.75 4.70 -9.45
N LYS A 98 -3.42 5.59 -8.71
CA LYS A 98 -4.88 5.75 -8.72
C LYS A 98 -5.43 6.03 -10.12
N MET A 99 -4.65 6.64 -11.01
CA MET A 99 -5.05 6.88 -12.41
C MET A 99 -4.85 5.66 -13.32
N THR A 100 -4.11 4.64 -12.88
CA THR A 100 -3.80 3.46 -13.68
C THR A 100 -5.05 2.57 -13.84
N PRO A 101 -5.42 2.18 -15.07
CA PRO A 101 -6.49 1.22 -15.33
C PRO A 101 -6.17 -0.16 -14.74
N TRP A 102 -7.19 -0.87 -14.27
CA TRP A 102 -7.06 -2.19 -13.63
C TRP A 102 -6.25 -3.21 -14.44
N GLN A 103 -6.43 -3.21 -15.76
CA GLN A 103 -5.75 -4.14 -16.67
C GLN A 103 -4.26 -3.84 -16.81
N ASP A 104 -3.85 -2.59 -16.58
CA ASP A 104 -2.47 -2.12 -16.70
C ASP A 104 -1.77 -2.06 -15.34
N ILE A 105 -2.44 -2.45 -14.24
CA ILE A 105 -1.83 -2.47 -12.91
C ILE A 105 -0.78 -3.58 -12.87
N ASN A 106 0.48 -3.17 -12.75
CA ASN A 106 1.60 -4.03 -12.43
C ASN A 106 1.81 -4.07 -10.90
N ALA A 107 1.12 -4.98 -10.22
CA ALA A 107 1.19 -5.08 -8.76
C ALA A 107 2.59 -5.45 -8.24
N GLU A 108 3.40 -6.18 -9.02
CA GLU A 108 4.76 -6.56 -8.64
C GLU A 108 5.71 -5.36 -8.63
N GLU A 109 5.66 -4.53 -9.67
CA GLU A 109 6.46 -3.31 -9.77
C GLU A 109 6.06 -2.29 -8.69
N MET A 110 4.76 -2.11 -8.47
CA MET A 110 4.25 -1.23 -7.42
C MET A 110 4.66 -1.71 -6.02
N ASP A 111 4.62 -3.03 -5.75
CA ASP A 111 5.08 -3.61 -4.48
C ASP A 111 6.59 -3.42 -4.27
N LEU A 112 7.39 -3.58 -5.33
CA LEU A 112 8.84 -3.32 -5.28
C LEU A 112 9.11 -1.84 -4.92
N GLU A 113 8.36 -0.92 -5.49
CA GLU A 113 8.46 0.50 -5.21
C GLU A 113 8.04 0.82 -3.76
N CYS A 114 6.96 0.23 -3.25
CA CYS A 114 6.60 0.35 -1.83
C CYS A 114 7.67 -0.22 -0.89
N LYS A 115 8.30 -1.35 -1.25
CA LYS A 115 9.40 -1.94 -0.47
C LYS A 115 10.64 -1.04 -0.48
N ARG A 116 10.98 -0.44 -1.63
CA ARG A 116 12.02 0.60 -1.73
C ARG A 116 11.67 1.75 -0.80
N MET A 117 10.42 2.22 -0.85
CA MET A 117 10.00 3.32 -0.01
C MET A 117 10.08 3.00 1.49
N ALA A 118 9.65 1.80 1.89
CA ALA A 118 9.74 1.33 3.27
C ALA A 118 11.19 1.27 3.77
N LYS A 119 12.13 0.88 2.90
CA LYS A 119 13.56 0.81 3.23
C LYS A 119 14.15 2.20 3.44
N GLU A 120 13.79 3.17 2.59
CA GLU A 120 14.25 4.56 2.71
C GLU A 120 13.72 5.23 3.98
N VAL A 121 12.44 5.04 4.31
CA VAL A 121 11.88 5.52 5.58
C VAL A 121 12.60 4.90 6.78
N LYS A 122 12.89 3.59 6.76
CA LYS A 122 13.63 2.94 7.85
C LYS A 122 15.07 3.45 8.00
N ALA A 123 15.67 3.90 6.91
CA ALA A 123 17.03 4.44 6.85
C ALA A 123 17.13 5.91 7.30
N MET A 124 16.00 6.59 7.53
CA MET A 124 15.99 7.95 8.08
C MET A 124 16.61 8.01 9.48
N ASP A 125 17.04 9.23 9.87
CA ASP A 125 17.71 9.49 11.15
C ASP A 125 16.90 8.92 12.34
N LYS A 126 17.59 8.34 13.32
CA LYS A 126 16.95 7.80 14.52
C LYS A 126 16.14 8.85 15.29
N ASP A 127 16.52 10.13 15.18
CA ASP A 127 15.88 11.22 15.90
C ASP A 127 14.43 11.46 15.41
N VAL A 128 14.12 11.12 14.14
CA VAL A 128 12.76 11.27 13.61
C VAL A 128 11.82 10.13 14.02
N LYS A 129 12.35 8.99 14.47
CA LYS A 129 11.55 7.78 14.71
C LYS A 129 10.54 7.93 15.85
N ASN A 130 10.79 8.85 16.77
CA ASN A 130 9.89 9.16 17.88
C ASN A 130 8.78 10.14 17.49
N TRP A 131 8.80 10.70 16.27
CA TRP A 131 7.82 11.68 15.85
C TRP A 131 6.55 11.02 15.34
N VAL A 132 5.40 11.61 15.66
CA VAL A 132 4.09 11.14 15.20
C VAL A 132 4.01 11.17 13.67
N LEU A 133 4.67 12.14 13.03
CA LEU A 133 4.79 12.24 11.59
C LEU A 133 5.46 11.01 10.95
N PHE A 134 6.55 10.52 11.55
CA PHE A 134 7.22 9.30 11.09
C PHE A 134 6.32 8.07 11.22
N ALA A 135 5.64 7.92 12.36
CA ALA A 135 4.72 6.81 12.58
C ALA A 135 3.56 6.82 11.57
N ARG A 136 3.04 8.02 11.22
CA ARG A 136 2.02 8.17 10.18
C ARG A 136 2.54 7.74 8.81
N LEU A 137 3.74 8.18 8.44
CA LEU A 137 4.38 7.81 7.18
C LEU A 137 4.56 6.29 7.07
N GLU A 138 5.06 5.64 8.13
CA GLU A 138 5.21 4.18 8.17
C GLU A 138 3.87 3.45 8.06
N ALA A 139 2.84 3.94 8.76
CA ALA A 139 1.49 3.37 8.69
C ALA A 139 0.90 3.49 7.28
N ASN A 140 1.08 4.63 6.61
CA ASN A 140 0.61 4.84 5.24
C ASN A 140 1.27 3.85 4.26
N ILE A 141 2.60 3.67 4.33
CA ILE A 141 3.31 2.66 3.51
C ILE A 141 2.72 1.27 3.72
N ARG A 142 2.48 0.91 4.98
CA ARG A 142 1.94 -0.41 5.33
C ARG A 142 0.55 -0.65 4.75
N ILE A 143 -0.33 0.36 4.82
CA ILE A 143 -1.68 0.32 4.24
C ILE A 143 -1.60 0.13 2.72
N VAL A 144 -0.70 0.86 2.05
CA VAL A 144 -0.52 0.76 0.59
C VAL A 144 0.00 -0.62 0.19
N ILE A 145 0.99 -1.16 0.90
CA ILE A 145 1.51 -2.53 0.65
C ILE A 145 0.40 -3.58 0.82
N SER A 146 -0.37 -3.52 1.91
CA SER A 146 -1.48 -4.46 2.13
C SER A 146 -2.55 -4.31 1.04
N SER A 147 -2.88 -3.08 0.65
CA SER A 147 -3.84 -2.82 -0.44
C SER A 147 -3.36 -3.38 -1.79
N LEU A 148 -2.08 -3.22 -2.11
CA LEU A 148 -1.47 -3.77 -3.34
C LEU A 148 -1.47 -5.30 -3.34
N LYS A 149 -1.25 -5.92 -2.18
CA LYS A 149 -1.35 -7.38 -2.03
C LYS A 149 -2.76 -7.88 -2.32
N SER A 150 -3.79 -7.25 -1.71
CA SER A 150 -5.19 -7.60 -2.00
C SER A 150 -5.53 -7.41 -3.49
N VAL A 151 -5.03 -6.34 -4.12
CA VAL A 151 -5.19 -6.10 -5.56
C VAL A 151 -4.54 -7.20 -6.40
N SER A 152 -3.31 -7.61 -6.06
CA SER A 152 -2.59 -8.69 -6.75
C SER A 152 -3.35 -10.02 -6.68
N GLU A 153 -3.85 -10.38 -5.49
CA GLU A 153 -4.66 -11.59 -5.30
C GLU A 153 -5.95 -11.53 -6.14
N LEU A 154 -6.58 -10.35 -6.23
CA LEU A 154 -7.81 -10.13 -7.00
C LEU A 154 -7.62 -10.08 -8.52
N GLN A 155 -6.39 -9.90 -9.02
CA GLN A 155 -6.07 -10.03 -10.45
C GLN A 155 -6.05 -11.49 -10.93
N ASN A 156 -6.22 -12.47 -10.04
CA ASN A 156 -6.25 -13.87 -10.42
C ASN A 156 -7.40 -14.16 -11.42
N PRO A 157 -7.11 -14.74 -12.61
CA PRO A 157 -8.10 -14.98 -13.65
C PRO A 157 -9.18 -16.01 -13.27
N SER A 158 -8.98 -16.74 -12.17
CA SER A 158 -9.99 -17.67 -11.63
C SER A 158 -11.18 -16.94 -10.98
N ILE A 159 -11.02 -15.65 -10.67
CA ILE A 159 -12.07 -14.82 -10.09
C ILE A 159 -13.09 -14.46 -11.16
N LYS A 160 -14.37 -14.49 -10.76
CA LYS A 160 -15.55 -14.31 -11.61
C LYS A 160 -16.56 -13.46 -10.85
N ASP A 161 -17.61 -13.03 -11.52
CA ASP A 161 -18.66 -12.14 -11.00
C ASP A 161 -19.20 -12.63 -9.65
N ARG A 162 -19.47 -13.94 -9.51
CA ARG A 162 -19.95 -14.55 -8.26
C ARG A 162 -19.01 -14.36 -7.06
N HIS A 163 -17.70 -14.37 -7.30
CA HIS A 163 -16.68 -14.20 -6.26
C HIS A 163 -16.59 -12.73 -5.82
N TRP A 164 -16.78 -11.80 -6.76
CA TRP A 164 -16.90 -10.37 -6.44
C TRP A 164 -18.16 -10.07 -5.63
N GLU A 165 -19.30 -10.70 -5.97
CA GLU A 165 -20.54 -10.60 -5.19
C GLU A 165 -20.35 -11.12 -3.76
N GLU A 166 -19.66 -12.26 -3.59
CA GLU A 166 -19.36 -12.85 -2.28
C GLU A 166 -18.46 -11.93 -1.44
N LEU A 167 -17.37 -11.42 -2.03
CA LEU A 167 -16.44 -10.50 -1.35
C LEU A 167 -17.13 -9.20 -0.92
N LEU A 168 -17.96 -8.63 -1.78
CA LEU A 168 -18.65 -7.38 -1.48
C LEU A 168 -19.76 -7.58 -0.44
N SER A 169 -20.37 -8.76 -0.41
CA SER A 169 -21.35 -9.13 0.62
C SER A 169 -20.68 -9.36 1.98
N SER A 170 -19.49 -9.97 2.03
CA SER A 170 -18.77 -10.22 3.29
C SER A 170 -18.16 -8.96 3.90
N THR A 171 -17.72 -8.01 3.07
CA THR A 171 -17.12 -6.73 3.50
C THR A 171 -18.16 -5.68 3.95
N ASN A 172 -19.45 -6.00 3.87
CA ASN A 172 -20.57 -5.11 4.23
C ASN A 172 -20.52 -3.75 3.49
N ILE A 173 -19.86 -3.71 2.34
CA ILE A 173 -19.77 -2.53 1.48
C ILE A 173 -21.14 -2.35 0.81
N MET A 174 -21.71 -1.14 0.92
CA MET A 174 -23.07 -0.80 0.52
C MET A 174 -23.52 -1.48 -0.81
N PRO A 175 -24.64 -2.23 -0.83
CA PRO A 175 -25.11 -2.98 -2.01
C PRO A 175 -25.28 -2.14 -3.31
N ARG A 176 -25.47 -0.82 -3.19
CA ARG A 176 -25.55 0.10 -4.34
C ARG A 176 -24.22 0.34 -5.05
N LEU A 177 -23.10 0.25 -4.33
CA LEU A 177 -21.76 0.30 -4.93
C LEU A 177 -21.46 -1.02 -5.64
N VAL A 178 -21.97 -2.15 -5.14
CA VAL A 178 -21.72 -3.50 -5.65
C VAL A 178 -22.13 -3.70 -7.10
N SER A 179 -23.37 -3.38 -7.48
CA SER A 179 -23.83 -3.53 -8.87
C SER A 179 -23.06 -2.63 -9.85
N LYS A 180 -22.71 -1.41 -9.42
CA LYS A 180 -21.94 -0.47 -10.24
C LYS A 180 -20.47 -0.89 -10.38
N LEU A 181 -19.93 -1.54 -9.36
CA LEU A 181 -18.58 -2.06 -9.34
C LEU A 181 -18.46 -3.32 -10.20
N ILE A 182 -19.38 -4.28 -10.12
CA ILE A 182 -19.33 -5.50 -10.94
C ILE A 182 -19.44 -5.17 -12.44
N ASP A 183 -20.35 -4.26 -12.82
CA ASP A 183 -20.45 -3.77 -14.20
C ASP A 183 -19.15 -3.07 -14.66
N LYS A 184 -18.49 -2.31 -13.78
CA LYS A 184 -17.21 -1.65 -14.08
C LYS A 184 -16.01 -2.61 -14.12
N PHE A 185 -15.94 -3.56 -13.18
CA PHE A 185 -14.83 -4.49 -13.00
C PHE A 185 -14.74 -5.49 -14.14
N VAL A 186 -15.89 -5.97 -14.62
CA VAL A 186 -15.97 -7.09 -15.55
C VAL A 186 -16.29 -6.65 -16.98
N ARG A 187 -17.08 -5.59 -17.17
CA ARG A 187 -17.65 -5.27 -18.49
C ARG A 187 -17.09 -4.02 -19.16
N ASP A 188 -16.73 -2.98 -18.41
CA ASP A 188 -16.47 -1.65 -19.00
C ASP A 188 -14.98 -1.30 -19.15
N GLY A 189 -14.07 -2.04 -18.51
CA GLY A 189 -12.62 -1.79 -18.59
C GLY A 189 -12.17 -0.43 -18.02
N SER A 190 -13.10 0.41 -17.56
CA SER A 190 -12.86 1.76 -17.05
C SER A 190 -12.46 1.78 -15.57
N THR A 191 -12.23 0.61 -14.97
CA THR A 191 -11.89 0.50 -13.55
C THR A 191 -10.47 0.98 -13.33
N THR A 192 -10.27 1.78 -12.31
CA THR A 192 -8.94 2.28 -11.94
C THR A 192 -8.51 1.74 -10.58
N PHE A 193 -7.22 1.79 -10.28
CA PHE A 193 -6.73 1.48 -8.93
C PHE A 193 -7.41 2.34 -7.85
N ALA A 194 -7.83 3.58 -8.16
CA ALA A 194 -8.56 4.44 -7.22
C ALA A 194 -9.85 3.81 -6.71
N ASP A 195 -10.61 3.16 -7.62
CA ASP A 195 -11.88 2.54 -7.28
C ASP A 195 -11.67 1.40 -6.26
N LEU A 196 -10.60 0.62 -6.41
CA LEU A 196 -10.24 -0.49 -5.52
C LEU A 196 -9.60 -0.03 -4.21
N TYR A 197 -8.69 0.93 -4.30
CA TYR A 197 -8.03 1.53 -3.14
C TYR A 197 -9.07 2.16 -2.20
N GLY A 198 -10.10 2.79 -2.76
CA GLY A 198 -11.22 3.37 -2.02
C GLY A 198 -12.11 2.35 -1.29
N LEU A 199 -12.10 1.08 -1.69
CA LEU A 199 -12.85 0.01 -0.98
C LEU A 199 -12.19 -0.37 0.34
N GLY A 200 -10.92 0.02 0.56
CA GLY A 200 -10.22 -0.26 1.81
C GLY A 200 -10.05 -1.75 2.09
N LEU A 201 -9.82 -2.55 1.03
CA LEU A 201 -9.71 -4.02 1.11
C LEU A 201 -8.55 -4.50 2.01
N HIS A 202 -7.58 -3.63 2.31
CA HIS A 202 -6.53 -3.91 3.31
C HIS A 202 -7.08 -4.21 4.72
N ASN A 203 -8.32 -3.81 5.03
CA ASN A 203 -8.96 -4.16 6.31
C ASN A 203 -9.59 -5.56 6.30
N PHE A 204 -9.71 -6.18 5.13
CA PHE A 204 -10.40 -7.45 4.90
C PHE A 204 -9.49 -8.44 4.15
N GLU A 205 -8.20 -8.45 4.50
CA GLU A 205 -7.17 -9.25 3.82
C GLU A 205 -7.49 -10.75 3.90
N GLU A 206 -8.06 -11.23 5.00
CA GLU A 206 -8.45 -12.63 5.16
C GLU A 206 -9.63 -13.02 4.27
N GLU A 207 -10.63 -12.14 4.16
CA GLU A 207 -11.80 -12.36 3.29
C GLU A 207 -11.41 -12.37 1.82
N VAL A 208 -10.54 -11.44 1.39
CA VAL A 208 -9.99 -11.43 0.03
C VAL A 208 -9.31 -12.76 -0.28
N LYS A 209 -8.41 -13.19 0.61
CA LYS A 209 -7.67 -14.44 0.45
C LYS A 209 -8.59 -15.66 0.37
N ASN A 210 -9.59 -15.73 1.25
CA ASN A 210 -10.55 -16.84 1.27
C ASN A 210 -11.35 -16.93 -0.03
N VAL A 211 -11.79 -15.80 -0.58
CA VAL A 211 -12.51 -15.74 -1.86
C VAL A 211 -11.60 -16.16 -3.02
N VAL A 212 -10.35 -15.71 -3.03
CA VAL A 212 -9.36 -16.08 -4.06
C VAL A 212 -9.07 -17.58 -4.02
N ASP A 213 -8.82 -18.15 -2.83
CA ASP A 213 -8.57 -19.58 -2.65
C ASP A 213 -9.77 -20.43 -3.10
N LYS A 214 -10.98 -19.98 -2.81
CA LYS A 214 -12.22 -20.61 -3.28
C LYS A 214 -12.32 -20.55 -4.81
N ALA A 215 -12.07 -19.40 -5.41
CA ALA A 215 -12.11 -19.20 -6.85
C ALA A 215 -11.10 -20.10 -7.58
N VAL A 216 -9.87 -20.25 -7.06
CA VAL A 216 -8.85 -21.14 -7.62
C VAL A 216 -9.28 -22.60 -7.55
N LYS A 217 -9.82 -23.06 -6.42
CA LYS A 217 -10.34 -24.42 -6.27
C LYS A 217 -11.49 -24.70 -7.22
N GLU A 218 -12.44 -23.76 -7.34
CA GLU A 218 -13.56 -23.88 -8.26
C GLU A 218 -13.10 -23.91 -9.72
N SER A 219 -12.13 -23.10 -10.11
CA SER A 219 -11.53 -23.12 -11.45
C SER A 219 -10.90 -24.48 -11.78
N SER A 220 -10.16 -25.06 -10.82
CA SER A 220 -9.61 -26.41 -10.96
C SER A 220 -10.70 -27.46 -11.14
N MET A 221 -11.75 -27.41 -10.32
CA MET A 221 -12.89 -28.34 -10.41
C MET A 221 -13.66 -28.18 -11.73
N GLU A 222 -13.88 -26.95 -12.19
CA GLU A 222 -14.52 -26.70 -13.49
C GLU A 222 -13.68 -27.23 -14.66
N LYS A 223 -12.35 -27.17 -14.57
CA LYS A 223 -11.46 -27.77 -15.55
C LYS A 223 -11.63 -29.29 -15.57
N THR A 224 -11.61 -29.95 -14.42
CA THR A 224 -11.87 -31.40 -14.32
C THR A 224 -13.24 -31.77 -14.87
N LEU A 225 -14.30 -31.03 -14.53
CA LEU A 225 -15.65 -31.25 -15.07
C LEU A 225 -15.71 -31.09 -16.58
N ARG A 226 -14.95 -30.13 -17.14
CA ARG A 226 -14.87 -29.93 -18.60
C ARG A 226 -14.13 -31.10 -19.27
N GLU A 227 -13.03 -31.55 -18.70
CA GLU A 227 -12.28 -32.72 -19.17
C GLU A 227 -13.15 -33.97 -19.14
N LEU A 228 -13.85 -34.23 -18.02
CA LEU A 228 -14.84 -35.30 -17.91
C LEU A 228 -15.88 -35.22 -19.03
N LYS A 229 -16.49 -34.05 -19.24
CA LYS A 229 -17.49 -33.86 -20.29
C LYS A 229 -16.93 -34.16 -21.68
N VAL A 230 -15.68 -33.78 -21.96
CA VAL A 230 -15.01 -34.05 -23.24
C VAL A 230 -14.74 -35.55 -23.40
N THR A 231 -14.17 -36.19 -22.37
CA THR A 231 -13.91 -37.64 -22.35
C THR A 231 -15.19 -38.41 -22.65
N TRP A 232 -16.26 -38.16 -21.87
CA TRP A 232 -17.54 -38.86 -22.02
C TRP A 232 -18.30 -38.53 -23.30
N ALA A 233 -18.08 -37.37 -23.91
CA ALA A 233 -18.66 -37.05 -25.22
C ALA A 233 -18.04 -37.87 -26.37
N THR A 234 -16.81 -38.38 -26.18
CA THR A 234 -16.10 -39.19 -27.18
C THR A 234 -16.20 -40.70 -26.96
N GLN A 235 -16.71 -41.14 -25.81
CA GLN A 235 -16.84 -42.57 -25.51
C GLN A 235 -18.01 -43.18 -26.28
N GLU A 236 -17.76 -44.32 -26.93
CA GLU A 236 -18.77 -45.10 -27.63
C GLU A 236 -18.72 -46.56 -27.17
N TYR A 237 -19.87 -47.22 -27.15
CA TYR A 237 -19.93 -48.66 -26.87
C TYR A 237 -19.48 -49.47 -28.08
N GLY A 238 -18.66 -50.51 -27.84
CA GLY A 238 -18.38 -51.52 -28.84
C GLY A 238 -19.61 -52.40 -29.10
N PHE A 239 -19.72 -52.94 -30.32
CA PHE A 239 -20.78 -53.89 -30.68
C PHE A 239 -20.19 -55.16 -31.27
N GLU A 240 -20.66 -56.31 -30.79
CA GLU A 240 -20.33 -57.64 -31.32
C GLU A 240 -21.60 -58.34 -31.79
N ILE A 241 -21.55 -59.06 -32.92
CA ILE A 241 -22.73 -59.73 -33.46
C ILE A 241 -22.81 -61.14 -32.87
N HIS A 242 -23.95 -61.48 -32.27
CA HIS A 242 -24.15 -62.82 -31.71
C HIS A 242 -24.14 -63.88 -32.82
N PRO A 243 -23.26 -64.90 -32.76
CA PRO A 243 -23.03 -65.84 -33.87
C PRO A 243 -24.27 -66.65 -34.28
N ARG A 244 -25.21 -66.88 -33.36
CA ARG A 244 -26.38 -67.75 -33.58
C ARG A 244 -27.67 -67.00 -33.90
N THR A 245 -27.78 -65.73 -33.52
CA THR A 245 -29.04 -64.95 -33.65
C THR A 245 -28.87 -63.67 -34.46
N GLY A 246 -27.64 -63.29 -34.82
CA GLY A 246 -27.36 -62.06 -35.59
C GLY A 246 -27.63 -60.77 -34.81
N THR A 247 -27.94 -60.84 -33.52
CA THR A 247 -28.28 -59.70 -32.66
C THR A 247 -27.01 -58.94 -32.26
N LYS A 248 -27.02 -57.59 -32.30
CA LYS A 248 -25.93 -56.77 -31.79
C LYS A 248 -25.90 -56.83 -30.27
N LEU A 249 -24.83 -57.38 -29.72
CA LEU A 249 -24.51 -57.37 -28.29
C LEU A 249 -23.58 -56.20 -27.99
N ILE A 250 -23.84 -55.51 -26.90
CA ILE A 250 -22.97 -54.44 -26.40
C ILE A 250 -21.73 -55.11 -25.81
N LYS A 251 -20.56 -54.63 -26.23
CA LYS A 251 -19.26 -55.01 -25.67
C LYS A 251 -18.67 -53.78 -25.01
N THR A 252 -18.56 -53.82 -23.69
CA THR A 252 -17.82 -52.83 -22.92
C THR A 252 -16.34 -53.19 -23.01
N SER A 253 -15.47 -52.28 -23.47
CA SER A 253 -14.03 -52.48 -23.38
C SER A 253 -13.56 -52.34 -21.93
N GLU A 254 -12.47 -53.01 -21.57
CA GLU A 254 -11.83 -52.83 -20.26
C GLU A 254 -11.41 -51.37 -20.06
N ASP A 255 -10.87 -50.72 -21.09
CA ASP A 255 -10.53 -49.29 -21.09
C ASP A 255 -11.72 -48.39 -20.73
N LEU A 256 -12.94 -48.71 -21.18
CA LEU A 256 -14.14 -47.93 -20.85
C LEU A 256 -14.56 -48.10 -19.39
N ILE A 257 -14.31 -49.28 -18.82
CA ILE A 257 -14.58 -49.56 -17.40
C ILE A 257 -13.53 -48.85 -16.53
N GLU A 258 -12.25 -48.89 -16.91
CA GLU A 258 -11.17 -48.19 -16.21
C GLU A 258 -11.43 -46.67 -16.18
N ILE A 259 -11.76 -46.06 -17.33
CA ILE A 259 -12.13 -44.64 -17.41
C ILE A 259 -13.37 -44.33 -16.58
N LEU A 260 -14.33 -45.26 -16.46
CA LEU A 260 -15.50 -45.08 -15.61
C LEU A 260 -15.13 -45.07 -14.12
N GLU A 261 -14.29 -46.01 -13.70
CA GLU A 261 -13.85 -46.14 -12.30
C GLU A 261 -12.99 -44.95 -11.87
N ASP A 262 -12.03 -44.53 -12.70
CA ASP A 262 -11.19 -43.36 -12.42
C ASP A 262 -11.98 -42.05 -12.30
N ASN A 263 -13.04 -41.89 -13.10
CA ASN A 263 -13.87 -40.68 -13.11
C ASN A 263 -14.95 -40.65 -12.02
N GLN A 264 -15.11 -41.72 -11.24
CA GLN A 264 -16.02 -41.77 -10.09
C GLN A 264 -15.38 -41.28 -8.79
N VAL A 265 -14.05 -41.21 -8.74
CA VAL A 265 -13.24 -40.82 -7.57
C VAL A 265 -12.99 -39.31 -7.57
#